data_AF-A0A954MH47-F1
#
_entry.id   AF-A0A954MH47-F1
#
_cell.length_a   1.000
_cell.length_b   1.000
_cell.length_c   1.000
_cell.angle_alpha   90.00
_cell.angle_beta   90.00
_cell.angle_gamma   90.00
#
_symmetry.space_group_name_H-M   'P 1'
#
loop_
_entity.id
_entity.type
_entity.pdbx_description
1 polymer ?
#
loop_
_entity_poly.entity_id
_entity_poly.type
_entity_poly.pdbx_seq_one_letter_code
_entity_poly.pdbx_strand_id
1 'polypeptide(L)'
;DRVYAFFETGKLVALNHDGSEAWVRNLVDEFGEFEVRIGLASSVAQTADSVFVLVDHEGPSYLLAVDKVTGKTKWQTERFSRQSYASPIVLDICGQPQIVVSSAGSVDGYDPATGEQLWTMEGVGGNRSTTPLPFGDSRFLISASPGMHDEQLDEAKESNFAMQVVKTDEGYETKVLWKVAKAMPSFGSPMVHQGLAYWVNNVGVLYCFDAETGETVYTKRSGQLCWATPLGLGDHIYLFGKDGLTTVIAAGRDFKIIAKNELIEGATEVGEADVRRRETQGHEHGGGGSAPDSAETKADGEWPAEGATQEQPVRGGGRPEGSSRGGDSQEEGGAPRTRDGRTFADPIQYGYAAVNGSLVIRTGGKVFCLRNGATAPAGIKAVKVSAADHSADQGGER
;
A
#
# COMPACT_ATOMS: atom_id res chain seq x y z
N ASP A 1 12.70 -17.91 -16.34
CA ASP A 1 11.71 -16.83 -16.17
C ASP A 1 10.29 -17.35 -16.22
N ARG A 2 9.47 -16.88 -15.29
CA ARG A 2 8.05 -17.22 -15.09
C ARG A 2 7.35 -16.03 -14.45
N VAL A 3 6.02 -16.03 -14.50
CA VAL A 3 5.17 -15.08 -13.78
C VAL A 3 4.74 -15.72 -12.47
N TYR A 4 4.88 -15.00 -11.36
CA TYR A 4 4.47 -15.46 -10.02
C TYR A 4 3.37 -14.56 -9.49
N ALA A 5 2.32 -15.17 -8.93
CA ALA A 5 1.21 -14.42 -8.34
C ALA A 5 0.71 -15.14 -7.08
N PHE A 6 0.34 -14.33 -6.09
CA PHE A 6 -0.31 -14.76 -4.87
C PHE A 6 -1.70 -14.13 -4.79
N PHE A 7 -2.69 -14.89 -4.38
CA PHE A 7 -4.08 -14.48 -4.27
C PHE A 7 -4.56 -14.66 -2.84
N GLU A 8 -5.48 -13.79 -2.40
CA GLU A 8 -6.10 -13.86 -1.06
C GLU A 8 -6.74 -15.22 -0.73
N THR A 9 -7.06 -16.03 -1.75
CA THR A 9 -7.59 -17.38 -1.60
C THR A 9 -6.55 -18.39 -1.09
N GLY A 10 -5.29 -17.97 -0.89
CA GLY A 10 -4.17 -18.84 -0.57
C GLY A 10 -3.43 -19.37 -1.80
N LYS A 11 -3.97 -19.17 -3.02
CA LYS A 11 -3.31 -19.66 -4.22
C LYS A 11 -2.01 -18.91 -4.50
N LEU A 12 -0.91 -19.64 -4.54
CA LEU A 12 0.39 -19.20 -5.04
C LEU A 12 0.68 -19.94 -6.33
N VAL A 13 0.91 -19.21 -7.43
CA VAL A 13 1.09 -19.80 -8.75
C VAL A 13 2.40 -19.37 -9.38
N ALA A 14 2.98 -20.26 -10.18
CA ALA A 14 3.98 -19.93 -11.19
C ALA A 14 3.45 -20.30 -12.58
N LEU A 15 3.46 -19.34 -13.48
CA LEU A 15 2.99 -19.48 -14.86
C LEU A 15 4.16 -19.28 -15.82
N ASN A 16 4.21 -20.07 -16.88
CA ASN A 16 5.07 -19.76 -18.02
C ASN A 16 4.51 -18.54 -18.77
N HIS A 17 5.35 -17.90 -19.59
CA HIS A 17 4.94 -16.68 -20.32
C HIS A 17 3.83 -16.93 -21.36
N ASP A 18 3.58 -18.19 -21.74
CA ASP A 18 2.44 -18.60 -22.58
C ASP A 18 1.13 -18.79 -21.79
N GLY A 19 1.17 -18.61 -20.47
CA GLY A 19 0.03 -18.76 -19.56
C GLY A 19 -0.16 -20.17 -19.02
N SER A 20 0.65 -21.16 -19.43
CA SER A 20 0.58 -22.51 -18.87
C SER A 20 1.10 -22.55 -17.43
N GLU A 21 0.49 -23.40 -16.60
CA GLU A 21 0.89 -23.57 -15.20
C GLU A 21 2.20 -24.36 -15.10
N ALA A 22 3.21 -23.79 -14.44
CA ALA A 22 4.43 -24.50 -14.06
C ALA A 22 4.27 -25.23 -12.73
N TRP A 23 3.65 -24.56 -11.76
CA TRP A 23 3.18 -25.16 -10.50
C TRP A 23 2.13 -24.27 -9.84
N VAL A 24 1.27 -24.88 -9.02
CA VAL A 24 0.24 -24.21 -8.21
C VAL A 24 0.28 -24.79 -6.80
N ARG A 25 0.16 -23.91 -5.81
CA ARG A 25 0.06 -24.25 -4.38
C ARG A 25 -1.11 -23.52 -3.75
N ASN A 26 -1.57 -24.03 -2.61
CA ASN A 26 -2.58 -23.38 -1.80
C ASN A 26 -2.08 -23.28 -0.36
N LEU A 27 -1.70 -22.07 0.04
CA LEU A 27 -1.16 -21.81 1.37
C LEU A 27 -2.21 -21.98 2.48
N VAL A 28 -3.51 -21.89 2.16
CA VAL A 28 -4.56 -22.17 3.15
C VAL A 28 -4.61 -23.67 3.47
N ASP A 29 -4.46 -24.52 2.46
CA ASP A 29 -4.44 -25.98 2.66
C ASP A 29 -3.17 -26.42 3.43
N GLU A 30 -2.07 -25.67 3.29
CA GLU A 30 -0.78 -26.01 3.88
C GLU A 30 -0.55 -25.41 5.28
N PHE A 31 -1.04 -24.19 5.52
CA PHE A 31 -0.74 -23.40 6.73
C PHE A 31 -1.97 -22.96 7.52
N GLY A 32 -3.18 -23.24 7.03
CA GLY A 32 -4.44 -22.88 7.69
C GLY A 32 -5.08 -21.61 7.14
N GLU A 33 -6.30 -21.33 7.60
CA GLU A 33 -7.10 -20.20 7.14
C GLU A 33 -6.50 -18.84 7.53
N PHE A 34 -6.69 -17.85 6.66
CA PHE A 34 -6.28 -16.48 6.94
C PHE A 34 -7.37 -15.75 7.72
N GLU A 35 -7.05 -15.38 8.96
CA GLU A 35 -7.83 -14.44 9.76
C GLU A 35 -7.64 -13.00 9.25
N VAL A 36 -8.46 -12.57 8.28
CA VAL A 36 -8.38 -11.24 7.65
C VAL A 36 -9.74 -10.56 7.57
N ARG A 37 -9.78 -9.25 7.85
CA ARG A 37 -11.01 -8.44 7.76
C ARG A 37 -11.38 -8.02 6.33
N ILE A 38 -10.38 -7.68 5.51
CA ILE A 38 -10.56 -7.08 4.16
C ILE A 38 -9.71 -7.81 3.10
N GLY A 39 -9.29 -9.06 3.37
CA GLY A 39 -8.44 -9.86 2.48
C GLY A 39 -6.93 -9.63 2.68
N LEU A 40 -6.12 -10.29 1.85
CA LEU A 40 -4.67 -10.08 1.74
C LEU A 40 -4.34 -9.37 0.42
N ALA A 41 -3.37 -8.46 0.46
CA ALA A 41 -2.95 -7.71 -0.73
C ALA A 41 -1.44 -7.66 -0.96
N SER A 42 -0.64 -8.35 -0.12
CA SER A 42 0.81 -8.41 -0.31
C SER A 42 1.14 -9.00 -1.68
N SER A 43 1.88 -8.23 -2.47
CA SER A 43 2.56 -8.74 -3.67
C SER A 43 3.73 -9.63 -3.26
N VAL A 44 4.20 -10.47 -4.19
CA VAL A 44 5.39 -11.28 -3.98
C VAL A 44 6.66 -10.47 -4.27
N ALA A 45 7.72 -10.69 -3.50
CA ALA A 45 9.06 -10.26 -3.86
C ALA A 45 9.84 -11.45 -4.43
N GLN A 46 10.98 -11.21 -5.09
CA GLN A 46 11.77 -12.30 -5.65
C GLN A 46 13.26 -11.98 -5.78
N THR A 47 14.06 -13.04 -5.74
CA THR A 47 15.44 -13.08 -6.25
C THR A 47 15.47 -13.85 -7.58
N ALA A 48 16.68 -14.15 -8.07
CA ALA A 48 16.86 -15.03 -9.21
C ALA A 48 16.25 -16.42 -9.00
N ASP A 49 16.29 -16.94 -7.78
CA ASP A 49 15.98 -18.33 -7.43
C ASP A 49 14.75 -18.51 -6.52
N SER A 50 14.35 -17.48 -5.78
CA SER A 50 13.30 -17.57 -4.75
C SER A 50 12.18 -16.55 -4.95
N VAL A 51 10.95 -16.93 -4.58
CA VAL A 51 9.80 -16.05 -4.42
C VAL A 51 9.52 -15.91 -2.92
N PHE A 52 9.29 -14.68 -2.46
CA PHE A 52 8.96 -14.38 -1.08
C PHE A 52 7.51 -13.95 -0.97
N VAL A 53 6.77 -14.60 -0.07
CA VAL A 53 5.36 -14.34 0.20
C VAL A 53 5.23 -13.88 1.65
N LEU A 54 4.71 -12.68 1.86
CA LEU A 54 4.38 -12.17 3.18
C LEU A 54 2.90 -12.43 3.45
N VAL A 55 2.62 -13.11 4.55
CA VAL A 55 1.27 -13.35 5.05
C VAL A 55 1.19 -12.78 6.47
N ASP A 56 0.86 -11.50 6.55
CA ASP A 56 0.59 -10.81 7.81
C ASP A 56 -0.95 -10.74 8.01
N HIS A 57 -1.45 -11.46 9.01
CA HIS A 57 -2.87 -11.54 9.34
C HIS A 57 -3.09 -11.71 10.85
N GLU A 58 -4.34 -11.75 11.32
CA GLU A 58 -4.66 -11.82 12.76
C GLU A 58 -4.43 -13.22 13.39
N GLY A 59 -3.97 -14.19 12.60
CA GLY A 59 -3.49 -15.50 13.05
C GLY A 59 -1.95 -15.63 13.01
N PRO A 60 -1.42 -16.87 12.89
CA PRO A 60 0.02 -17.11 12.77
C PRO A 60 0.61 -16.51 11.49
N SER A 61 1.12 -15.29 11.58
CA SER A 61 1.72 -14.58 10.44
C SER A 61 3.09 -15.16 10.08
N TYR A 62 3.50 -15.05 8.82
CA TYR A 62 4.79 -15.57 8.37
C TYR A 62 5.33 -14.89 7.10
N LEU A 63 6.65 -14.96 6.94
CA LEU A 63 7.35 -14.73 5.68
C LEU A 63 7.82 -16.07 5.13
N LEU A 64 7.47 -16.37 3.88
CA LEU A 64 7.74 -17.66 3.24
C LEU A 64 8.68 -17.47 2.05
N ALA A 65 9.74 -18.27 1.96
CA ALA A 65 10.52 -18.41 0.73
C ALA A 65 10.17 -19.68 -0.01
N VAL A 66 9.95 -19.53 -1.31
CA VAL A 66 9.56 -20.60 -2.22
C VAL A 66 10.54 -20.69 -3.37
N ASP A 67 11.03 -21.89 -3.66
CA ASP A 67 11.88 -22.15 -4.80
C ASP A 67 11.12 -21.90 -6.11
N LYS A 68 11.65 -21.03 -6.96
CA LYS A 68 11.02 -20.58 -8.21
C LYS A 68 10.75 -21.71 -9.21
N VAL A 69 11.59 -22.75 -9.18
CA VAL A 69 11.56 -23.85 -10.15
C VAL A 69 10.54 -24.90 -9.74
N THR A 70 10.59 -25.33 -8.49
CA THR A 70 9.86 -26.48 -7.96
C THR A 70 8.60 -26.09 -7.20
N GLY A 71 8.48 -24.84 -6.78
CA GLY A 71 7.40 -24.36 -5.93
C GLY A 71 7.52 -24.82 -4.49
N LYS A 72 8.57 -25.52 -4.07
CA LYS A 72 8.72 -26.02 -2.69
C LYS A 72 9.14 -24.90 -1.74
N THR A 73 8.68 -24.98 -0.49
CA THR A 73 9.17 -24.11 0.60
C THR A 73 10.67 -24.34 0.82
N LYS A 74 11.46 -23.26 0.84
CA LYS A 74 12.88 -23.27 1.22
C LYS A 74 13.02 -23.02 2.72
N TRP A 75 12.32 -22.00 3.22
CA TRP A 75 12.24 -21.65 4.63
C TRP A 75 10.94 -20.89 4.91
N GLN A 76 10.57 -20.83 6.19
CA GLN A 76 9.47 -20.03 6.71
C GLN A 76 9.95 -19.36 7.99
N THR A 77 9.69 -18.07 8.10
CA THR A 77 9.97 -17.27 9.29
C THR A 77 8.66 -16.84 9.92
N GLU A 78 8.44 -17.24 11.16
CA GLU A 78 7.28 -16.81 11.93
C GLU A 78 7.33 -15.30 12.17
N ARG A 79 6.16 -14.66 12.08
CA ARG A 79 5.98 -13.23 12.36
C ARG A 79 4.84 -13.06 13.35
N PHE A 80 4.90 -11.98 14.14
CA PHE A 80 3.82 -11.67 15.08
C PHE A 80 2.52 -11.38 14.33
N SER A 81 1.42 -11.92 14.85
CA SER A 81 0.05 -11.64 14.39
C SER A 81 -0.18 -10.13 14.26
N ARG A 82 -0.54 -9.69 13.05
CA ARG A 82 -0.75 -8.27 12.72
C ARG A 82 -1.61 -8.15 11.46
N GLN A 83 -2.39 -7.07 11.37
CA GLN A 83 -3.15 -6.78 10.16
C GLN A 83 -2.33 -5.88 9.23
N SER A 84 -1.92 -6.42 8.08
CA SER A 84 -1.15 -5.67 7.08
C SER A 84 -1.41 -6.15 5.66
N TYR A 85 -1.27 -5.20 4.74
CA TYR A 85 -1.45 -5.32 3.30
C TYR A 85 -0.15 -4.96 2.55
N ALA A 86 0.91 -4.60 3.29
CA ALA A 86 2.20 -4.22 2.76
C ALA A 86 2.81 -5.36 1.93
N SER A 87 3.59 -5.00 0.92
CA SER A 87 4.38 -5.98 0.17
C SER A 87 5.84 -5.95 0.65
N PRO A 88 6.53 -7.10 0.72
CA PRO A 88 7.97 -7.14 0.88
C PRO A 88 8.66 -6.59 -0.38
N ILE A 89 9.91 -6.16 -0.22
CA ILE A 89 10.79 -5.81 -1.33
C ILE A 89 12.20 -6.34 -1.07
N VAL A 90 12.91 -6.78 -2.12
CA VAL A 90 14.33 -7.15 -2.00
C VAL A 90 15.17 -5.91 -2.31
N LEU A 91 15.96 -5.45 -1.35
CA LEU A 91 16.85 -4.30 -1.47
C LEU A 91 18.31 -4.74 -1.35
N ASP A 92 19.20 -4.04 -2.04
CA ASP A 92 20.62 -4.08 -1.71
C ASP A 92 20.86 -3.19 -0.47
N ILE A 93 21.24 -3.82 0.63
CA ILE A 93 21.59 -3.18 1.89
C ILE A 93 23.04 -3.51 2.19
N CYS A 94 23.89 -2.49 2.08
CA CYS A 94 25.33 -2.57 2.31
C CYS A 94 26.02 -3.62 1.41
N GLY A 95 25.62 -3.71 0.14
CA GLY A 95 26.17 -4.66 -0.84
C GLY A 95 25.62 -6.08 -0.71
N GLN A 96 24.55 -6.28 0.06
CA GLN A 96 23.93 -7.58 0.29
C GLN A 96 22.42 -7.51 0.04
N PRO A 97 21.83 -8.48 -0.69
CA PRO A 97 20.39 -8.53 -0.85
C PRO A 97 19.72 -8.85 0.48
N GLN A 98 18.70 -8.08 0.83
CA GLN A 98 17.86 -8.31 2.02
C GLN A 98 16.39 -8.13 1.66
N ILE A 99 15.52 -8.94 2.27
CA ILE A 99 14.07 -8.72 2.18
C ILE A 99 13.72 -7.67 3.22
N VAL A 100 13.12 -6.57 2.80
CA VAL A 100 12.65 -5.50 3.68
C VAL A 100 11.13 -5.49 3.72
N VAL A 101 10.58 -5.48 4.93
CA VAL A 101 9.14 -5.49 5.21
C VAL A 101 8.81 -4.33 6.13
N SER A 102 8.00 -3.37 5.67
CA SER A 102 7.42 -2.33 6.52
C SER A 102 5.97 -2.69 6.81
N SER A 103 5.69 -3.17 8.02
CA SER A 103 4.38 -3.74 8.33
C SER A 103 3.96 -3.55 9.79
N ALA A 104 2.89 -2.78 9.98
CA ALA A 104 2.10 -2.65 11.21
C ALA A 104 2.92 -2.60 12.52
N GLY A 105 3.76 -1.57 12.68
CA GLY A 105 4.53 -1.34 13.92
C GLY A 105 6.03 -1.45 13.76
N SER A 106 6.51 -2.17 12.73
CA SER A 106 7.94 -2.35 12.50
C SER A 106 8.35 -2.24 11.03
N VAL A 107 9.64 -2.00 10.81
CA VAL A 107 10.35 -2.22 9.55
C VAL A 107 11.44 -3.24 9.81
N ASP A 108 11.38 -4.36 9.12
CA ASP A 108 12.22 -5.53 9.37
C ASP A 108 13.08 -5.85 8.14
N GLY A 109 14.31 -6.31 8.37
CA GLY A 109 15.20 -6.83 7.33
C GLY A 109 15.52 -8.30 7.54
N TYR A 110 15.45 -9.10 6.48
CA TYR A 110 15.70 -10.54 6.51
C TYR A 110 16.76 -10.97 5.50
N ASP A 111 17.53 -11.98 5.87
CA ASP A 111 18.39 -12.72 4.95
C ASP A 111 17.53 -13.52 3.96
N PRO A 112 17.64 -13.30 2.64
CA PRO A 112 16.82 -13.99 1.65
C PRO A 112 17.09 -15.49 1.53
N ALA A 113 18.29 -15.94 1.90
CA ALA A 113 18.71 -17.33 1.80
C ALA A 113 18.25 -18.17 2.99
N THR A 114 18.26 -17.60 4.20
CA THR A 114 17.96 -18.33 5.44
C THR A 114 16.62 -17.96 6.08
N GLY A 115 16.08 -16.77 5.80
CA GLY A 115 14.91 -16.21 6.48
C GLY A 115 15.23 -15.60 7.85
N GLU A 116 16.50 -15.54 8.24
CA GLU A 116 16.92 -14.94 9.50
C GLU A 116 16.63 -13.43 9.52
N GLN A 117 16.06 -12.93 10.63
CA GLN A 117 15.87 -11.50 10.82
C GLN A 117 17.20 -10.84 11.20
N LEU A 118 17.69 -9.97 10.31
CA LEU A 118 18.98 -9.30 10.46
C LEU A 118 18.90 -8.02 11.30
N TRP A 119 17.76 -7.33 11.26
CA TRP A 119 17.48 -6.12 12.03
C TRP A 119 15.98 -5.82 12.05
N THR A 120 15.56 -4.99 13.00
CA THR A 120 14.22 -4.42 13.08
C THR A 120 14.29 -2.98 13.57
N MET A 121 13.40 -2.14 13.06
CA MET A 121 13.08 -0.81 13.56
C MET A 121 11.63 -0.84 14.03
N GLU A 122 11.42 -0.73 15.33
CA GLU A 122 10.08 -0.68 15.93
C GLU A 122 9.54 0.76 16.01
N GLY A 123 8.27 0.89 16.42
CA GLY A 123 7.64 2.20 16.67
C GLY A 123 7.15 2.91 15.40
N VAL A 124 6.92 2.16 14.32
CA VAL A 124 6.42 2.71 13.05
C VAL A 124 4.91 2.47 12.97
N GLY A 125 4.10 3.46 13.31
CA GLY A 125 2.63 3.34 13.24
C GLY A 125 2.08 3.72 11.86
N GLY A 126 0.88 3.24 11.51
CA GLY A 126 0.25 3.56 10.21
C GLY A 126 0.82 2.85 8.98
N ASN A 127 1.90 2.07 9.11
CA ASN A 127 2.62 1.46 7.99
C ASN A 127 2.04 0.08 7.56
N ARG A 128 0.73 0.03 7.28
CA ARG A 128 0.04 -1.23 6.96
C ARG A 128 -0.15 -1.50 5.47
N SER A 129 0.02 -0.52 4.60
CA SER A 129 -0.44 -0.64 3.20
C SER A 129 0.68 -0.54 2.17
N THR A 130 1.80 0.07 2.52
CA THR A 130 2.78 0.56 1.55
C THR A 130 3.99 -0.36 1.50
N THR A 131 4.67 -0.34 0.36
CA THR A 131 5.95 -1.03 0.17
C THR A 131 7.08 0.00 0.37
N PRO A 132 8.16 -0.34 1.10
CA PRO A 132 9.35 0.51 1.15
C PRO A 132 9.87 0.82 -0.25
N LEU A 133 10.34 2.05 -0.46
CA LEU A 133 10.87 2.44 -1.76
C LEU A 133 12.35 2.83 -1.67
N PRO A 134 13.26 2.14 -2.36
CA PRO A 134 14.69 2.47 -2.35
C PRO A 134 14.98 3.82 -3.01
N PHE A 135 15.95 4.54 -2.44
CA PHE A 135 16.55 5.72 -3.04
C PHE A 135 18.03 5.84 -2.65
N GLY A 136 18.93 5.43 -3.54
CA GLY A 136 20.37 5.39 -3.27
C GLY A 136 20.79 4.25 -2.32
N ASP A 137 21.99 4.37 -1.74
CA ASP A 137 22.69 3.24 -1.11
C ASP A 137 22.16 2.91 0.29
N SER A 138 21.58 1.72 0.44
CA SER A 138 20.95 1.24 1.70
C SER A 138 19.90 2.19 2.27
N ARG A 139 19.32 3.05 1.43
CA ARG A 139 18.38 4.11 1.81
C ARG A 139 17.03 3.85 1.17
N PHE A 140 15.96 4.06 1.93
CA PHE A 140 14.59 3.87 1.44
C PHE A 140 13.59 4.74 2.19
N LEU A 141 12.47 5.00 1.52
CA LEU A 141 11.34 5.74 2.06
C LEU A 141 10.33 4.78 2.69
N ILE A 142 9.80 5.22 3.83
CA ILE A 142 8.70 4.58 4.56
C ILE A 142 7.47 5.48 4.50
N SER A 143 6.31 4.86 4.35
CA SER A 143 5.03 5.56 4.29
C SER A 143 4.04 4.96 5.28
N ALA A 144 3.39 5.84 6.01
CA ALA A 144 2.38 5.52 7.01
C ALA A 144 1.14 6.36 6.79
N SER A 145 -0.04 5.75 6.91
CA SER A 145 -1.31 6.46 6.77
C SER A 145 -2.01 6.62 8.12
N PRO A 146 -2.84 7.67 8.27
CA PRO A 146 -3.64 7.85 9.48
C PRO A 146 -4.80 6.83 9.59
N GLY A 147 -4.98 5.94 8.60
CA GLY A 147 -6.18 5.10 8.48
C GLY A 147 -7.30 5.80 7.71
N MET A 148 -8.45 5.13 7.60
CA MET A 148 -9.61 5.67 6.87
C MET A 148 -10.47 6.61 7.75
N HIS A 149 -10.34 6.48 9.06
CA HIS A 149 -11.07 7.26 10.07
C HIS A 149 -10.09 7.94 11.05
N ASP A 150 -8.88 8.23 10.57
CA ASP A 150 -7.80 8.88 11.32
C ASP A 150 -7.39 8.16 12.62
N GLU A 151 -7.67 6.85 12.71
CA GLU A 151 -7.41 6.02 13.89
C GLU A 151 -5.92 5.87 14.24
N GLN A 152 -5.00 6.20 13.33
CA GLN A 152 -3.54 6.14 13.50
C GLN A 152 -2.87 7.50 13.19
N LEU A 153 -3.63 8.60 13.28
CA LEU A 153 -3.16 9.91 12.85
C LEU A 153 -1.90 10.38 13.58
N ASP A 154 -1.82 10.16 14.89
CA ASP A 154 -0.69 10.64 15.68
C ASP A 154 0.57 9.83 15.43
N GLU A 155 0.47 8.51 15.28
CA GLU A 155 1.61 7.68 14.95
C GLU A 155 2.06 7.88 13.49
N ALA A 156 1.13 8.11 12.56
CA ALA A 156 1.44 8.34 11.15
C ALA A 156 2.24 9.64 10.92
N LYS A 157 2.01 10.69 11.74
CA LYS A 157 2.81 11.93 11.71
C LYS A 157 4.31 11.67 11.91
N GLU A 158 4.65 10.65 12.69
CA GLU A 158 6.05 10.32 13.01
C GLU A 158 6.64 9.23 12.10
N SER A 159 5.83 8.62 11.24
CA SER A 159 6.15 7.38 10.54
C SER A 159 6.27 7.53 9.01
N ASN A 160 6.24 8.76 8.50
CA ASN A 160 6.59 9.08 7.12
C ASN A 160 8.00 9.68 7.07
N PHE A 161 8.97 8.91 6.56
CA PHE A 161 10.38 9.27 6.67
C PHE A 161 11.27 8.58 5.63
N ALA A 162 12.48 9.11 5.48
CA ALA A 162 13.59 8.37 4.90
C ALA A 162 14.44 7.73 5.99
N MET A 163 14.89 6.51 5.73
CA MET A 163 15.85 5.83 6.59
C MET A 163 17.01 5.23 5.80
N GLN A 164 18.10 4.98 6.52
CA GLN A 164 19.26 4.22 6.06
C GLN A 164 19.52 3.05 6.99
N VAL A 165 19.97 1.94 6.43
CA VAL A 165 20.53 0.82 7.19
C VAL A 165 22.04 0.83 7.01
N VAL A 166 22.78 0.77 8.12
CA VAL A 166 24.25 0.73 8.11
C VAL A 166 24.74 -0.58 8.69
N LYS A 167 25.80 -1.14 8.11
CA LYS A 167 26.48 -2.31 8.66
C LYS A 167 27.43 -1.87 9.78
N THR A 168 27.40 -2.57 10.90
CA THR A 168 28.33 -2.40 12.02
C THR A 168 28.99 -3.73 12.38
N ASP A 169 29.97 -3.72 13.28
CA ASP A 169 30.61 -4.94 13.78
C ASP A 169 29.62 -5.85 14.53
N GLU A 170 28.55 -5.26 15.09
CA GLU A 170 27.52 -5.96 15.86
C GLU A 170 26.31 -6.39 15.02
N GLY A 171 26.26 -6.04 13.73
CA GLY A 171 25.14 -6.40 12.86
C GLY A 171 24.74 -5.27 11.92
N TYR A 172 23.52 -4.77 12.08
CA TYR A 172 22.99 -3.64 11.32
C TYR A 172 22.32 -2.64 12.26
N GLU A 173 22.50 -1.36 12.00
CA GLU A 173 21.79 -0.29 12.67
C GLU A 173 20.88 0.45 11.69
N THR A 174 19.76 0.94 12.20
CA THR A 174 18.79 1.73 11.43
C THR A 174 18.88 3.21 11.83
N LYS A 175 18.86 4.10 10.83
CA LYS A 175 18.98 5.55 11.02
C LYS A 175 17.88 6.26 10.27
N VAL A 176 17.06 7.04 10.96
CA VAL A 176 16.14 7.98 10.31
C VAL A 176 16.95 9.18 9.84
N LEU A 177 16.86 9.50 8.54
CA LEU A 177 17.57 10.62 7.93
C LEU A 177 16.79 11.92 8.07
N TRP A 178 15.50 11.87 7.76
CA TRP A 178 14.56 12.98 7.87
C TRP A 178 13.13 12.46 7.94
N LYS A 179 12.22 13.26 8.49
CA LYS A 179 10.78 12.95 8.64
C LYS A 179 9.94 14.03 7.95
N VAL A 180 8.78 13.64 7.43
CA VAL A 180 7.84 14.54 6.75
C VAL A 180 6.45 14.48 7.40
N ALA A 181 6.33 15.01 8.62
CA ALA A 181 5.10 14.92 9.43
C ALA A 181 3.84 15.53 8.80
N LYS A 182 3.99 16.36 7.75
CA LYS A 182 2.86 16.93 6.99
C LYS A 182 2.32 16.00 5.90
N ALA A 183 3.08 14.98 5.50
CA ALA A 183 2.63 14.00 4.53
C ALA A 183 1.62 13.06 5.20
N MET A 184 0.38 13.06 4.70
CA MET A 184 -0.70 12.18 5.17
C MET A 184 -1.15 11.29 4.02
N PRO A 185 -0.32 10.33 3.57
CA PRO A 185 -0.66 9.42 2.48
C PRO A 185 -1.76 8.43 2.89
N SER A 186 -2.28 7.70 1.91
CA SER A 186 -3.30 6.66 2.15
C SER A 186 -2.75 5.26 1.83
N PHE A 187 -3.03 4.76 0.63
CA PHE A 187 -2.68 3.41 0.19
C PHE A 187 -1.46 3.39 -0.74
N GLY A 188 -1.21 4.49 -1.45
CA GLY A 188 -0.09 4.62 -2.37
C GLY A 188 1.25 4.53 -1.62
N SER A 189 2.16 3.75 -2.17
CA SER A 189 3.55 3.71 -1.70
C SER A 189 4.26 5.04 -2.04
N PRO A 190 5.33 5.40 -1.32
CA PRO A 190 6.12 6.56 -1.69
C PRO A 190 6.88 6.30 -2.98
N MET A 191 7.35 7.36 -3.63
CA MET A 191 8.13 7.28 -4.87
C MET A 191 9.24 8.32 -4.87
N VAL A 192 10.42 7.98 -5.40
CA VAL A 192 11.50 8.93 -5.70
C VAL A 192 11.69 8.99 -7.20
N HIS A 193 11.78 10.19 -7.75
CA HIS A 193 12.07 10.41 -9.16
C HIS A 193 12.84 11.72 -9.32
N GLN A 194 13.95 11.69 -10.07
CA GLN A 194 14.81 12.86 -10.31
C GLN A 194 15.18 13.64 -9.03
N GLY A 195 15.52 12.93 -7.95
CA GLY A 195 15.93 13.54 -6.67
C GLY A 195 14.79 14.13 -5.83
N LEU A 196 13.54 13.89 -6.21
CA LEU A 196 12.35 14.34 -5.49
C LEU A 196 11.57 13.14 -4.96
N ALA A 197 11.11 13.24 -3.72
CA ALA A 197 10.32 12.22 -3.04
C ALA A 197 8.85 12.63 -2.98
N TYR A 198 7.96 11.66 -3.22
CA TYR A 198 6.54 11.89 -3.44
C TYR A 198 5.68 10.97 -2.59
N TRP A 199 4.64 11.55 -1.99
CA TRP A 199 3.55 10.85 -1.36
C TRP A 199 2.23 11.37 -1.92
N VAL A 200 1.23 10.50 -2.01
CA VAL A 200 -0.12 10.88 -2.41
C VAL A 200 -1.12 10.31 -1.44
N ASN A 201 -2.18 11.08 -1.16
CA ASN A 201 -3.29 10.61 -0.35
C ASN A 201 -4.54 10.33 -1.18
N ASN A 202 -5.55 9.74 -0.53
CA ASN A 202 -6.80 9.29 -1.16
C ASN A 202 -7.57 10.41 -1.85
N VAL A 203 -7.40 11.66 -1.41
CA VAL A 203 -8.04 12.86 -1.96
C VAL A 203 -7.15 13.61 -2.98
N GLY A 204 -6.05 12.98 -3.38
CA GLY A 204 -5.19 13.45 -4.46
C GLY A 204 -4.29 14.63 -4.10
N VAL A 205 -4.04 14.89 -2.82
CA VAL A 205 -2.94 15.78 -2.41
C VAL A 205 -1.63 15.05 -2.69
N LEU A 206 -0.84 15.61 -3.58
CA LEU A 206 0.53 15.23 -3.85
C LEU A 206 1.46 16.08 -2.98
N TYR A 207 2.22 15.40 -2.13
CA TYR A 207 3.30 15.98 -1.35
C TYR A 207 4.61 15.71 -2.07
N CYS A 208 5.41 16.74 -2.31
CA CYS A 208 6.71 16.65 -2.94
C CYS A 208 7.78 17.22 -2.02
N PHE A 209 8.82 16.43 -1.78
CA PHE A 209 9.95 16.77 -0.94
C PHE A 209 11.26 16.59 -1.72
N ASP A 210 12.29 17.28 -1.28
CA ASP A 210 13.65 16.98 -1.70
C ASP A 210 14.06 15.63 -1.11
N ALA A 211 14.49 14.67 -1.94
CA ALA A 211 14.71 13.30 -1.49
C ALA A 211 15.93 13.15 -0.56
N GLU A 212 16.88 14.08 -0.62
CA GLU A 212 18.07 14.02 0.24
C GLU A 212 17.81 14.67 1.60
N THR A 213 17.04 15.74 1.64
CA THR A 213 16.88 16.58 2.84
C THR A 213 15.52 16.47 3.52
N GLY A 214 14.47 16.01 2.82
CA GLY A 214 13.09 16.03 3.29
C GLY A 214 12.44 17.42 3.25
N GLU A 215 13.13 18.45 2.72
CA GLU A 215 12.56 19.78 2.60
C GLU A 215 11.34 19.80 1.69
N THR A 216 10.29 20.52 2.10
CA THR A 216 9.08 20.63 1.29
C THR A 216 9.36 21.43 0.02
N VAL A 217 9.12 20.83 -1.14
CA VAL A 217 9.20 21.51 -2.44
C VAL A 217 7.83 22.06 -2.79
N TYR A 218 6.79 21.22 -2.80
CA TYR A 218 5.41 21.66 -2.96
C TYR A 218 4.40 20.68 -2.37
N THR A 219 3.21 21.20 -2.07
CA THR A 219 2.01 20.42 -1.74
C THR A 219 0.88 20.89 -2.64
N LYS A 220 0.36 20.01 -3.50
CA LYS A 220 -0.62 20.38 -4.53
C LYS A 220 -1.70 19.32 -4.68
N ARG A 221 -2.92 19.75 -4.99
CA ARG A 221 -4.02 18.82 -5.31
C ARG A 221 -3.99 18.50 -6.80
N SER A 222 -4.17 17.23 -7.11
CA SER A 222 -4.30 16.72 -8.48
C SER A 222 -5.69 16.91 -9.08
N GLY A 223 -6.71 17.21 -8.25
CA GLY A 223 -8.11 17.35 -8.69
C GLY A 223 -8.84 16.02 -8.88
N GLN A 224 -8.30 14.93 -8.34
CA GLN A 224 -8.84 13.58 -8.45
C GLN A 224 -8.57 12.78 -7.18
N LEU A 225 -9.35 11.73 -6.92
CA LEU A 225 -9.06 10.80 -5.83
C LEU A 225 -7.95 9.83 -6.27
N CYS A 226 -6.85 9.74 -5.53
CA CYS A 226 -5.70 8.89 -5.91
C CYS A 226 -5.50 7.76 -4.90
N TRP A 227 -5.69 6.51 -5.32
CA TRP A 227 -5.49 5.34 -4.44
C TRP A 227 -4.22 4.57 -4.81
N ALA A 228 -3.76 4.68 -6.05
CA ALA A 228 -2.55 4.02 -6.50
C ALA A 228 -1.29 4.86 -6.23
N THR A 229 -0.15 4.16 -6.11
CA THR A 229 1.19 4.75 -6.07
C THR A 229 1.42 5.66 -7.30
N PRO A 230 2.10 6.81 -7.15
CA PRO A 230 2.56 7.59 -8.30
C PRO A 230 3.63 6.85 -9.12
N LEU A 231 3.77 7.18 -10.41
CA LEU A 231 4.87 6.66 -11.24
C LEU A 231 5.71 7.80 -11.83
N GLY A 232 7.02 7.73 -11.66
CA GLY A 232 7.99 8.60 -12.29
C GLY A 232 8.58 7.92 -13.51
N LEU A 233 8.55 8.58 -14.67
CA LEU A 233 9.13 8.06 -15.90
C LEU A 233 9.55 9.21 -16.82
N GLY A 234 10.82 9.22 -17.22
CA GLY A 234 11.38 10.32 -18.02
C GLY A 234 11.22 11.66 -17.28
N ASP A 235 10.67 12.66 -17.95
CA ASP A 235 10.42 13.99 -17.36
C ASP A 235 8.98 14.14 -16.81
N HIS A 236 8.35 13.03 -16.42
CA HIS A 236 6.94 13.00 -16.05
C HIS A 236 6.68 12.24 -14.75
N ILE A 237 5.69 12.72 -13.99
CA ILE A 237 5.05 11.97 -12.91
C ILE A 237 3.59 11.70 -13.30
N TYR A 238 3.16 10.47 -13.14
CA TYR A 238 1.81 9.99 -13.43
C TYR A 238 1.06 9.76 -12.11
N LEU A 239 -0.11 10.39 -12.00
CA LEU A 239 -1.04 10.24 -10.89
C LEU A 239 -2.30 9.56 -11.39
N PHE A 240 -2.59 8.39 -10.84
CA PHE A 240 -3.68 7.54 -11.26
C PHE A 240 -4.90 7.76 -10.37
N GLY A 241 -5.89 8.44 -10.93
CA GLY A 241 -7.18 8.67 -10.31
C GLY A 241 -8.01 7.38 -10.25
N LYS A 242 -8.68 7.18 -9.12
CA LYS A 242 -9.56 6.05 -8.83
C LYS A 242 -10.55 5.82 -9.97
N ASP A 243 -11.11 6.89 -10.52
CA ASP A 243 -12.21 6.87 -11.49
C ASP A 243 -11.71 6.83 -12.96
N GLY A 244 -10.43 6.50 -13.19
CA GLY A 244 -9.85 6.29 -14.54
C GLY A 244 -9.22 7.51 -15.18
N LEU A 245 -9.19 8.65 -14.49
CA LEU A 245 -8.40 9.81 -14.91
C LEU A 245 -6.93 9.57 -14.58
N THR A 246 -6.03 9.75 -15.53
CA THR A 246 -4.58 9.77 -15.29
C THR A 246 -4.06 11.17 -15.53
N THR A 247 -3.67 11.85 -14.46
CA THR A 247 -3.04 13.18 -14.53
C THR A 247 -1.53 13.02 -14.68
N VAL A 248 -0.96 13.69 -15.67
CA VAL A 248 0.49 13.73 -15.90
C VAL A 248 1.00 15.11 -15.55
N ILE A 249 1.97 15.18 -14.66
CA ILE A 249 2.69 16.41 -14.33
C ILE A 249 4.12 16.33 -14.84
N ALA A 250 4.71 17.49 -15.14
CA ALA A 250 6.15 17.56 -15.36
C ALA A 250 6.90 17.14 -14.09
N ALA A 251 7.97 16.36 -14.25
CA ALA A 251 8.91 16.10 -13.18
C ALA A 251 9.71 17.38 -12.87
N GLY A 252 10.13 17.51 -11.62
CA GLY A 252 10.92 18.66 -11.16
C GLY A 252 10.24 19.45 -10.05
N ARG A 253 10.85 20.59 -9.72
CA ARG A 253 10.50 21.38 -8.52
C ARG A 253 9.28 22.27 -8.71
N ASP A 254 8.84 22.49 -9.94
CA ASP A 254 7.64 23.24 -10.26
C ASP A 254 6.48 22.29 -10.56
N PHE A 255 5.38 22.43 -9.81
CA PHE A 255 4.17 21.69 -10.09
C PHE A 255 3.49 22.22 -11.37
N LYS A 256 3.49 21.41 -12.42
CA LYS A 256 2.83 21.72 -13.69
C LYS A 256 2.12 20.49 -14.24
N ILE A 257 0.79 20.55 -14.35
CA ILE A 257 0.02 19.57 -15.10
C ILE A 257 0.29 19.77 -16.60
N ILE A 258 0.67 18.71 -17.28
CA ILE A 258 0.97 18.74 -18.72
C ILE A 258 -0.01 17.93 -19.56
N ALA A 259 -0.70 16.95 -18.96
CA ALA A 259 -1.72 16.16 -19.64
C ALA A 259 -2.70 15.54 -18.65
N LYS A 260 -3.88 15.20 -19.15
CA LYS A 260 -4.93 14.44 -18.47
C LYS A 260 -5.47 13.41 -19.45
N ASN A 261 -5.50 12.14 -19.05
CA ASN A 261 -5.91 11.03 -19.90
C ASN A 261 -7.10 10.30 -19.26
N GLU A 262 -8.21 10.21 -19.98
CA GLU A 262 -9.41 9.50 -19.53
C GLU A 262 -9.39 8.05 -20.04
N LEU A 263 -9.28 7.08 -19.13
CA LEU A 263 -9.28 5.65 -19.47
C LEU A 263 -10.69 5.04 -19.37
N ILE A 264 -11.60 5.71 -18.66
CA ILE A 264 -12.97 5.28 -18.43
C ILE A 264 -13.90 6.40 -18.92
N GLU A 265 -14.96 6.02 -19.62
CA GLU A 265 -15.95 6.98 -20.13
C GLU A 265 -16.61 7.72 -18.95
N GLY A 266 -16.58 9.06 -18.98
CA GLY A 266 -17.08 9.89 -17.89
C GLY A 266 -16.11 10.08 -16.72
N ALA A 267 -14.83 9.71 -16.87
CA ALA A 267 -13.80 10.05 -15.89
C ALA A 267 -13.61 11.58 -15.84
N THR A 268 -14.10 12.22 -14.78
CA THR A 268 -14.00 13.67 -14.61
C THR A 268 -13.16 14.05 -13.41
N GLU A 269 -12.59 15.25 -13.45
CA GLU A 269 -12.04 15.87 -12.25
C GLU A 269 -13.12 16.02 -11.18
N VAL A 270 -12.72 15.83 -9.93
CA VAL A 270 -13.60 16.04 -8.78
C VAL A 270 -13.40 17.48 -8.34
N GLY A 271 -14.47 18.30 -8.40
CA GLY A 271 -14.42 19.67 -7.91
C GLY A 271 -14.06 19.73 -6.42
N GLU A 272 -13.41 20.81 -5.96
CA GLU A 272 -12.93 20.92 -4.56
C GLU A 272 -14.04 20.70 -3.51
N ALA A 273 -15.29 21.09 -3.82
CA ALA A 273 -16.46 20.87 -2.96
C ALA A 273 -16.88 19.40 -2.90
N ASP A 274 -16.76 18.66 -4.01
CA ASP A 274 -17.10 17.25 -4.10
C ASP A 274 -16.03 16.37 -3.45
N VAL A 275 -14.76 16.79 -3.48
CA VAL A 275 -13.69 16.15 -2.70
C VAL A 275 -13.99 16.25 -1.21
N ARG A 276 -14.34 17.43 -0.69
CA ARG A 276 -14.71 17.63 0.73
C ARG A 276 -15.97 16.85 1.14
N ARG A 277 -16.95 16.72 0.23
CA ARG A 277 -18.15 15.93 0.47
C ARG A 277 -17.86 14.43 0.47
N ARG A 278 -16.97 13.95 -0.39
CA ARG A 278 -16.55 12.53 -0.42
C ARG A 278 -15.58 12.19 0.71
N GLU A 279 -14.78 13.16 1.20
CA GLU A 279 -14.03 13.06 2.46
C GLU A 279 -14.97 12.73 3.63
N THR A 280 -16.10 13.44 3.73
CA THR A 280 -17.09 13.22 4.80
C THR A 280 -17.95 11.96 4.61
N GLN A 281 -18.32 11.60 3.38
CA GLN A 281 -19.11 10.38 3.09
C GLN A 281 -18.28 9.08 3.10
N GLY A 282 -16.97 9.16 2.85
CA GLY A 282 -16.05 8.02 2.99
C GLY A 282 -15.97 7.48 4.42
N HIS A 283 -16.42 8.24 5.41
CA HIS A 283 -16.55 7.83 6.81
C HIS A 283 -17.82 7.02 7.12
N GLU A 284 -18.82 6.98 6.22
CA GLU A 284 -20.11 6.30 6.49
C GLU A 284 -20.27 4.95 5.77
N HIS A 285 -19.51 4.67 4.70
CA HIS A 285 -19.60 3.40 3.98
C HIS A 285 -18.68 2.33 4.59
N GLY A 286 -18.97 1.96 5.82
CA GLY A 286 -18.25 0.93 6.57
C GLY A 286 -18.95 0.48 7.85
N GLY A 287 -20.28 0.38 7.87
CA GLY A 287 -20.98 -0.07 9.08
C GLY A 287 -22.48 -0.22 8.91
N GLY A 288 -22.93 -1.36 8.38
CA GLY A 288 -24.31 -1.81 8.58
C GLY A 288 -24.47 -2.30 10.02
N GLY A 289 -24.75 -1.38 10.94
CA GLY A 289 -25.06 -1.68 12.33
C GLY A 289 -26.06 -0.66 12.85
N SER A 290 -27.26 -1.13 13.19
CA SER A 290 -28.38 -0.34 13.67
C SER A 290 -27.99 0.57 14.84
N ALA A 291 -28.22 1.87 14.69
CA ALA A 291 -28.16 2.83 15.79
C ALA A 291 -29.33 2.58 16.77
N PRO A 292 -29.11 2.70 18.09
CA PRO A 292 -30.17 3.07 19.01
C PRO A 292 -30.20 4.59 19.23
N ASP A 293 -31.42 5.08 19.41
CA ASP A 293 -31.84 6.46 19.53
C ASP A 293 -31.11 7.31 20.60
N SER A 294 -30.89 8.57 20.19
CA SER A 294 -30.95 9.84 20.94
C SER A 294 -30.50 9.92 22.40
N ALA A 295 -29.55 10.82 22.65
CA ALA A 295 -29.69 11.82 23.72
C ALA A 295 -28.85 13.07 23.38
N GLU A 296 -29.53 14.20 23.23
CA GLU A 296 -28.94 15.53 23.17
C GLU A 296 -28.19 15.85 24.48
N THR A 297 -27.02 16.48 24.40
CA THR A 297 -26.57 17.37 25.46
C THR A 297 -25.66 18.45 24.90
N LYS A 298 -26.14 19.70 24.97
CA LYS A 298 -25.32 20.90 24.86
C LYS A 298 -24.55 21.08 26.17
N ALA A 299 -23.28 21.48 26.09
CA ALA A 299 -22.72 22.45 27.02
C ALA A 299 -21.36 22.96 26.54
N ASP A 300 -21.26 24.28 26.55
CA ASP A 300 -20.10 25.13 26.40
C ASP A 300 -19.13 24.94 27.58
N GLY A 301 -17.83 25.21 27.41
CA GLY A 301 -16.95 25.41 28.58
C GLY A 301 -15.46 25.12 28.37
N GLU A 302 -14.70 26.21 28.49
CA GLU A 302 -13.24 26.38 28.53
C GLU A 302 -12.40 25.31 29.27
N TRP A 303 -11.20 25.07 28.73
CA TRP A 303 -10.10 24.32 29.35
C TRP A 303 -9.34 25.16 30.38
N PRO A 304 -8.90 24.57 31.50
CA PRO A 304 -7.64 24.95 32.11
C PRO A 304 -6.66 23.77 32.25
N ALA A 305 -5.41 24.16 32.47
CA ALA A 305 -4.19 23.37 32.39
C ALA A 305 -3.74 22.72 33.72
N GLU A 306 -2.81 21.77 33.58
CA GLU A 306 -1.77 21.30 34.51
C GLU A 306 -2.13 20.51 35.79
N GLY A 307 -1.38 19.40 36.00
CA GLY A 307 -0.83 19.07 37.32
C GLY A 307 -1.07 17.67 37.92
N ALA A 308 -0.04 16.81 37.78
CA ALA A 308 0.51 15.90 38.80
C ALA A 308 -0.23 14.62 39.31
N THR A 309 0.43 13.48 39.06
CA THR A 309 0.74 12.31 39.93
C THR A 309 -0.32 11.73 40.89
N GLN A 310 -0.61 10.42 40.77
CA GLN A 310 -0.41 9.43 41.86
C GLN A 310 -0.64 7.96 41.41
N GLU A 311 0.12 7.07 42.05
CA GLU A 311 0.22 5.62 41.83
C GLU A 311 -0.96 4.80 42.39
N GLN A 312 -0.95 3.49 42.04
CA GLN A 312 -1.97 2.44 42.19
C GLN A 312 -2.38 2.08 43.65
N PRO A 313 -3.35 1.15 43.86
CA PRO A 313 -2.95 -0.26 43.95
C PRO A 313 -3.92 -1.32 43.41
N VAL A 314 -3.31 -2.46 43.08
CA VAL A 314 -3.85 -3.79 42.76
C VAL A 314 -4.75 -4.37 43.87
N ARG A 315 -5.86 -5.02 43.50
CA ARG A 315 -6.46 -6.12 44.27
C ARG A 315 -7.07 -7.19 43.36
N GLY A 316 -6.59 -8.42 43.52
CA GLY A 316 -7.20 -9.63 42.97
C GLY A 316 -8.29 -10.21 43.87
N GLY A 317 -9.04 -11.17 43.33
CA GLY A 317 -9.86 -12.07 44.12
C GLY A 317 -11.04 -12.70 43.38
N GLY A 318 -10.94 -14.00 43.09
CA GLY A 318 -12.01 -14.97 43.37
C GLY A 318 -13.08 -15.25 42.30
N ARG A 319 -12.99 -16.43 41.69
CA ARG A 319 -14.13 -17.17 41.09
C ARG A 319 -15.21 -17.48 42.16
N PRO A 320 -16.46 -17.64 41.71
CA PRO A 320 -17.25 -18.78 42.17
C PRO A 320 -17.86 -19.58 41.01
N GLU A 321 -17.84 -20.91 41.14
CA GLU A 321 -18.63 -21.85 40.35
C GLU A 321 -20.07 -21.96 40.87
N GLY A 322 -21.01 -22.21 39.95
CA GLY A 322 -22.24 -22.96 40.23
C GLY A 322 -23.56 -22.21 40.10
N SER A 323 -24.26 -22.33 38.97
CA SER A 323 -25.45 -23.19 38.87
C SER A 323 -26.24 -22.94 37.59
N SER A 324 -26.68 -24.06 37.03
CA SER A 324 -27.48 -24.25 35.82
C SER A 324 -28.89 -23.68 35.89
N ARG A 325 -29.35 -23.00 34.83
CA ARG A 325 -30.72 -23.13 34.30
C ARG A 325 -30.71 -22.99 32.78
N GLY A 326 -31.22 -24.02 32.11
CA GLY A 326 -31.33 -24.10 30.66
C GLY A 326 -32.39 -23.15 30.10
N GLY A 327 -32.12 -22.70 28.89
CA GLY A 327 -33.07 -22.07 27.97
C GLY A 327 -32.60 -22.43 26.56
N ASP A 328 -33.50 -23.04 25.80
CA ASP A 328 -33.29 -23.59 24.47
C ASP A 328 -32.54 -22.63 23.53
N SER A 329 -31.39 -23.06 23.02
CA SER A 329 -30.76 -22.43 21.86
C SER A 329 -31.34 -23.08 20.61
N GLN A 330 -32.22 -22.35 19.94
CA GLN A 330 -32.59 -22.64 18.55
C GLN A 330 -31.33 -22.59 17.69
N GLU A 331 -31.04 -23.69 17.01
CA GLU A 331 -30.11 -23.74 15.88
C GLU A 331 -30.65 -22.84 14.76
N GLU A 332 -30.15 -21.62 14.64
CA GLU A 332 -30.19 -20.90 13.36
C GLU A 332 -29.02 -21.40 12.50
N GLY A 333 -29.34 -22.33 11.60
CA GLY A 333 -28.46 -22.73 10.52
C GLY A 333 -28.07 -21.51 9.69
N GLY A 334 -26.84 -21.04 9.87
CA GLY A 334 -26.24 -20.00 9.05
C GLY A 334 -26.05 -20.51 7.63
N ALA A 335 -26.95 -20.14 6.73
CA ALA A 335 -26.74 -20.28 5.30
C ALA A 335 -25.42 -19.58 4.89
N PRO A 336 -24.65 -20.15 3.95
CA PRO A 336 -23.42 -19.51 3.48
C PRO A 336 -23.78 -18.13 2.92
N ARG A 337 -23.18 -17.07 3.48
CA ARG A 337 -23.31 -15.71 2.96
C ARG A 337 -22.76 -15.74 1.54
N THR A 338 -23.65 -15.64 0.55
CA THR A 338 -23.27 -15.36 -0.82
C THR A 338 -22.50 -14.04 -0.81
N ARG A 339 -21.25 -14.12 -1.27
CA ARG A 339 -20.34 -12.99 -1.43
C ARG A 339 -21.02 -12.00 -2.39
N ASP A 340 -21.70 -10.99 -1.83
CA ASP A 340 -22.34 -9.93 -2.63
C ASP A 340 -21.21 -9.22 -3.40
N GLY A 341 -21.17 -9.46 -4.71
CA GLY A 341 -20.11 -9.01 -5.62
C GLY A 341 -20.16 -7.51 -5.91
N ARG A 342 -20.49 -6.67 -4.92
CA ARG A 342 -20.76 -5.24 -5.11
C ARG A 342 -19.72 -4.29 -4.53
N THR A 343 -18.66 -4.77 -3.87
CA THR A 343 -17.64 -3.88 -3.28
C THR A 343 -16.61 -3.32 -4.29
N PHE A 344 -16.62 -3.78 -5.54
CA PHE A 344 -15.71 -3.30 -6.60
C PHE A 344 -16.39 -3.23 -7.98
N ALA A 345 -17.69 -2.93 -8.03
CA ALA A 345 -18.46 -2.91 -9.28
C ALA A 345 -18.09 -1.74 -10.21
N ASP A 346 -17.60 -0.64 -9.65
CA ASP A 346 -17.11 0.49 -10.44
C ASP A 346 -15.69 0.22 -10.95
N PRO A 347 -15.36 0.62 -12.19
CA PRO A 347 -14.03 0.43 -12.74
C PRO A 347 -13.01 1.30 -11.98
N ILE A 348 -12.39 0.74 -10.95
CA ILE A 348 -11.37 1.44 -10.17
C ILE A 348 -9.99 1.15 -10.73
N GLN A 349 -9.20 2.21 -10.92
CA GLN A 349 -7.79 2.11 -11.29
C GLN A 349 -6.91 1.88 -10.05
N TYR A 350 -6.32 0.69 -9.95
CA TYR A 350 -5.52 0.28 -8.78
C TYR A 350 -4.10 -0.15 -9.10
N GLY A 351 -3.84 -0.64 -10.31
CA GLY A 351 -2.57 -1.28 -10.64
C GLY A 351 -2.07 -0.82 -12.00
N TYR A 352 -0.78 -0.59 -12.08
CA TYR A 352 -0.08 -0.29 -13.32
C TYR A 352 1.30 -0.94 -13.32
N ALA A 353 1.89 -1.10 -14.49
CA ALA A 353 3.26 -1.57 -14.67
C ALA A 353 3.90 -0.90 -15.88
N ALA A 354 5.10 -0.37 -15.73
CA ALA A 354 5.92 0.07 -16.86
C ALA A 354 6.79 -1.11 -17.33
N VAL A 355 6.61 -1.54 -18.58
CA VAL A 355 7.29 -2.72 -19.15
C VAL A 355 7.64 -2.46 -20.61
N ASN A 356 8.93 -2.56 -20.99
CA ASN A 356 9.41 -2.56 -22.37
C ASN A 356 8.72 -1.52 -23.29
N GLY A 357 8.82 -0.24 -22.95
CA GLY A 357 8.23 0.86 -23.74
C GLY A 357 6.70 0.94 -23.69
N SER A 358 6.06 0.19 -22.79
CA SER A 358 4.62 0.18 -22.57
C SER A 358 4.30 0.54 -21.12
N LEU A 359 3.15 1.19 -20.89
CA LEU A 359 2.53 1.33 -19.58
C LEU A 359 1.23 0.51 -19.58
N VAL A 360 1.19 -0.54 -18.78
CA VAL A 360 0.00 -1.37 -18.60
C VAL A 360 -0.78 -0.83 -17.40
N ILE A 361 -2.09 -0.65 -17.54
CA ILE A 361 -2.96 -0.11 -16.49
C ILE A 361 -4.17 -1.02 -16.34
N ARG A 362 -4.48 -1.44 -15.13
CA ARG A 362 -5.67 -2.25 -14.81
C ARG A 362 -6.74 -1.38 -14.18
N THR A 363 -7.96 -1.46 -14.71
CA THR A 363 -9.16 -0.85 -14.10
C THR A 363 -10.22 -1.93 -13.89
N GLY A 364 -10.47 -2.33 -12.63
CA GLY A 364 -11.37 -3.44 -12.33
C GLY A 364 -11.05 -4.70 -13.15
N GLY A 365 -11.97 -5.08 -14.06
CA GLY A 365 -11.85 -6.22 -14.98
C GLY A 365 -11.18 -5.94 -16.33
N LYS A 366 -10.74 -4.72 -16.62
CA LYS A 366 -10.08 -4.34 -17.89
C LYS A 366 -8.59 -4.09 -17.70
N VAL A 367 -7.82 -4.36 -18.75
CA VAL A 367 -6.39 -4.03 -18.84
C VAL A 367 -6.16 -3.17 -20.08
N PHE A 368 -5.60 -1.99 -19.87
CA PHE A 368 -5.14 -1.07 -20.90
C PHE A 368 -3.63 -1.23 -21.08
N CYS A 369 -3.15 -1.07 -22.31
CA CYS A 369 -1.72 -1.01 -22.60
C CYS A 369 -1.45 0.23 -23.45
N LEU A 370 -0.80 1.20 -22.84
CA LEU A 370 -0.36 2.43 -23.46
C LEU A 370 1.02 2.20 -24.08
N ARG A 371 1.17 2.50 -25.37
CA ARG A 371 2.43 2.32 -26.12
C ARG A 371 2.69 3.54 -26.99
N ASN A 372 3.97 3.86 -27.16
CA ASN A 372 4.35 4.92 -28.09
C ASN A 372 4.33 4.35 -29.53
N GLY A 373 3.45 4.87 -30.39
CA GLY A 373 3.55 4.69 -31.86
C GLY A 373 3.21 3.31 -32.48
N ALA A 374 2.50 2.40 -31.82
CA ALA A 374 2.16 1.08 -32.40
C ALA A 374 0.65 0.82 -32.56
N THR A 375 0.25 0.27 -33.70
CA THR A 375 -1.08 -0.34 -33.91
C THR A 375 -1.30 -1.46 -32.90
N ALA A 376 -2.49 -1.52 -32.29
CA ALA A 376 -2.84 -2.55 -31.33
C ALA A 376 -2.68 -3.96 -31.94
N PRO A 377 -2.19 -4.96 -31.19
CA PRO A 377 -2.19 -6.35 -31.63
C PRO A 377 -3.60 -6.82 -32.04
N ALA A 378 -3.68 -7.79 -32.95
CA ALA A 378 -4.96 -8.33 -33.40
C ALA A 378 -5.83 -8.79 -32.22
N GLY A 379 -7.09 -8.35 -32.18
CA GLY A 379 -8.03 -8.65 -31.11
C GLY A 379 -8.06 -7.63 -29.95
N ILE A 380 -7.18 -6.62 -29.94
CA ILE A 380 -7.16 -5.55 -28.94
C ILE A 380 -7.74 -4.26 -29.54
N LYS A 381 -8.75 -3.68 -28.88
CA LYS A 381 -9.30 -2.37 -29.28
C LYS A 381 -8.33 -1.25 -28.89
N ALA A 382 -7.88 -0.47 -29.86
CA ALA A 382 -7.11 0.75 -29.61
C ALA A 382 -8.05 1.90 -29.21
N VAL A 383 -7.68 2.66 -28.19
CA VAL A 383 -8.30 3.95 -27.86
C VAL A 383 -7.24 5.02 -28.04
N LYS A 384 -7.59 6.14 -28.69
CA LYS A 384 -6.64 7.23 -28.93
C LYS A 384 -6.39 7.95 -27.61
N VAL A 385 -5.15 7.90 -27.13
CA VAL A 385 -4.70 8.69 -25.99
C VAL A 385 -3.99 9.92 -26.54
N SER A 386 -4.36 11.12 -26.09
CA SER A 386 -3.69 12.35 -26.51
C SER A 386 -2.27 12.36 -25.95
N ALA A 387 -1.27 12.27 -26.82
CA ALA A 387 0.08 12.61 -26.43
C ALA A 387 0.13 14.11 -26.12
N ALA A 388 0.79 14.50 -25.04
CA ALA A 388 1.26 15.88 -24.94
C ALA A 388 2.17 16.13 -26.13
N ASP A 389 1.84 17.10 -26.98
CA ASP A 389 2.67 17.47 -28.12
C ASP A 389 4.03 17.94 -27.60
N HIS A 390 5.06 17.10 -27.79
CA HIS A 390 6.45 17.54 -27.73
C HIS A 390 6.77 18.30 -29.03
N SER A 391 6.35 19.56 -29.10
CA SER A 391 7.06 20.56 -29.89
C SER A 391 7.93 21.38 -28.95
N ALA A 392 9.06 20.78 -28.55
CA ALA A 392 10.17 21.57 -28.07
C ALA A 392 10.74 22.31 -29.27
N ASP A 393 10.51 23.62 -29.25
CA ASP A 393 11.20 24.67 -29.98
C ASP A 393 12.69 24.33 -30.15
N GLN A 394 13.07 23.82 -31.32
CA GLN A 394 14.45 23.87 -31.79
C GLN A 394 14.58 25.15 -32.62
N GLY A 395 14.95 26.24 -31.95
CA GLY A 395 15.59 27.36 -32.62
C GLY A 395 17.01 26.99 -33.06
N GLY A 396 17.33 27.21 -34.34
CA GLY A 396 18.72 27.36 -34.78
C GLY A 396 19.10 26.74 -36.13
N GLU A 397 19.24 27.61 -37.15
CA GLU A 397 20.11 27.51 -38.33
C GLU A 397 19.71 26.59 -39.52
N ARG A 398 19.06 27.17 -40.53
CA ARG A 398 19.72 27.72 -41.74
C ARG A 398 18.76 28.56 -42.57
#